data_AF-A0ABD4T5K4-F1
#
_entry.id   AF-A0ABD4T5K4-F1
#
_cell.length_a   1.000
_cell.length_b   1.000
_cell.length_c   1.000
_cell.angle_alpha   90.00
_cell.angle_beta   90.00
_cell.angle_gamma   90.00
#
_symmetry.space_group_name_H-M   'P 1'
#
loop_
_entity.id
_entity.type
_entity.pdbx_description
1 polymer ?
#
loop_
_entity_poly.entity_id
_entity_poly.type
_entity_poly.pdbx_seq_one_letter_code
_entity_poly.pdbx_strand_id
1 'polypeptide(L)'
;MFTAIAQDCGYQDLSYTYDHDQLLELAEIHQPGRLEQITQERALQDRRTPWHIIPSKKIIDWVYRLDYICALDSNSITFGFDATEIPERVASKQQTLKTLRPLWQSLGVCKVAVVLLIPPSSSPDPHSLSYVQRDHLVEELYELITTMHEASADIQRHILAW
;
A
#
# COMPACT_ATOMS: atom_id res chain seq x y z
N MET A 1 1.24 -2.86 -11.10
CA MET A 1 0.64 -4.21 -11.20
C MET A 1 -0.49 -4.39 -10.20
N PHE A 2 -0.23 -4.40 -8.88
CA PHE A 2 -1.28 -4.49 -7.85
C PHE A 2 -2.41 -3.46 -8.01
N THR A 3 -2.08 -2.19 -8.25
CA THR A 3 -3.08 -1.14 -8.52
C THR A 3 -4.04 -1.48 -9.66
N ALA A 4 -3.54 -2.10 -10.74
CA ALA A 4 -4.37 -2.46 -11.88
C ALA A 4 -5.32 -3.61 -11.53
N ILE A 5 -4.83 -4.63 -10.81
CA ILE A 5 -5.64 -5.75 -10.31
C ILE A 5 -6.76 -5.23 -9.41
N ALA A 6 -6.43 -4.35 -8.45
CA ALA A 6 -7.42 -3.80 -7.52
C ALA A 6 -8.49 -2.94 -8.23
N GLN A 7 -8.09 -2.17 -9.24
CA GLN A 7 -9.03 -1.41 -10.07
C GLN A 7 -9.95 -2.31 -10.89
N ASP A 8 -9.43 -3.40 -11.45
CA ASP A 8 -10.23 -4.40 -12.17
C ASP A 8 -11.25 -5.08 -11.24
N CYS A 9 -10.98 -5.17 -9.93
CA CYS A 9 -11.91 -5.64 -8.90
C CYS A 9 -12.99 -4.62 -8.50
N GLY A 10 -12.97 -3.42 -9.08
CA GLY A 10 -13.87 -2.32 -8.70
C GLY A 10 -13.42 -1.54 -7.46
N TYR A 11 -12.24 -1.82 -6.91
CA TYR A 11 -11.68 -1.02 -5.82
C TYR A 11 -10.90 0.18 -6.39
N GLN A 12 -11.31 1.38 -6.02
CA GLN A 12 -10.65 2.61 -6.45
C GLN A 12 -9.43 2.92 -5.58
N ASP A 13 -8.33 3.34 -6.22
CA ASP A 13 -7.16 3.87 -5.51
C ASP A 13 -7.47 5.26 -4.93
N LEU A 14 -7.55 5.34 -3.61
CA LEU A 14 -7.77 6.57 -2.86
C LEU A 14 -6.48 7.34 -2.61
N SER A 15 -5.31 6.80 -2.94
CA SER A 15 -4.02 7.45 -2.63
C SER A 15 -3.88 8.85 -3.26
N TYR A 16 -4.59 9.11 -4.35
CA TYR A 16 -4.60 10.41 -5.03
C TYR A 16 -5.63 11.41 -4.46
N THR A 17 -6.56 10.96 -3.62
CA THR A 17 -7.62 11.82 -3.06
C THR A 17 -7.20 12.53 -1.79
N TYR A 18 -6.07 12.13 -1.20
CA TYR A 18 -5.52 12.76 0.01
C TYR A 18 -4.89 14.11 -0.30
N ASP A 19 -5.26 15.10 0.50
CA ASP A 19 -4.69 16.44 0.43
C ASP A 19 -3.20 16.41 0.78
N HIS A 20 -2.43 17.12 -0.03
CA HIS A 20 -0.97 17.11 0.08
C HIS A 20 -0.47 17.67 1.41
N ASP A 21 -0.96 18.85 1.79
CA ASP A 21 -0.49 19.55 2.98
C ASP A 21 -0.91 18.79 4.24
N GLN A 22 -2.13 18.24 4.22
CA GLN A 22 -2.62 17.37 5.29
C GLN A 22 -1.74 16.13 5.49
N LEU A 23 -1.25 15.49 4.42
CA LEU A 23 -0.35 14.34 4.54
C LEU A 23 0.96 14.72 5.25
N LEU A 24 1.54 15.88 4.90
CA LEU A 24 2.78 16.31 5.52
C LEU A 24 2.57 16.72 6.99
N GLU A 25 1.49 17.41 7.28
CA GLU A 25 1.13 17.81 8.65
C GLU A 25 0.91 16.60 9.56
N LEU A 26 0.10 15.63 9.11
CA LEU A 26 -0.13 14.40 9.84
C LEU A 26 1.15 13.59 10.06
N ALA A 27 2.06 13.60 9.08
CA ALA A 27 3.36 12.96 9.21
C ALA A 27 4.18 13.54 10.38
N GLU A 28 4.26 14.87 10.46
CA GLU A 28 5.00 15.54 11.53
C GLU A 28 4.33 15.42 12.91
N ILE A 29 2.99 15.40 12.96
CA ILE A 29 2.26 15.21 14.22
C ILE A 29 2.47 13.81 14.79
N HIS A 30 2.34 12.77 13.95
CA HIS A 30 2.30 11.38 14.41
C HIS A 30 3.67 10.69 14.37
N GLN A 31 4.62 11.21 13.60
CA GLN A 31 6.00 10.74 13.58
C GLN A 31 6.99 11.89 13.31
N PRO A 32 7.25 12.75 14.31
CA PRO A 32 8.17 13.88 14.16
C PRO A 32 9.54 13.45 13.60
N GLY A 33 10.05 14.20 12.63
CA GLY A 33 11.34 13.92 11.99
C GLY A 33 11.31 12.83 10.92
N ARG A 34 10.14 12.23 10.66
CA ARG A 34 9.96 11.22 9.58
C ARG A 34 10.24 11.82 8.20
N LEU A 35 9.79 13.04 7.93
CA LEU A 35 10.03 13.67 6.63
C LEU A 35 11.52 13.94 6.41
N GLU A 36 12.24 14.36 7.46
CA GLU A 36 13.70 14.52 7.41
C GLU A 36 14.41 13.18 7.17
N GLN A 37 14.01 12.13 7.89
CA GLN A 37 14.55 10.78 7.72
C GLN A 37 14.35 10.30 6.27
N ILE A 38 13.13 10.40 5.73
CA ILE A 38 12.86 9.99 4.34
C ILE A 38 13.67 10.83 3.35
N THR A 39 13.79 12.13 3.60
CA THR A 39 14.62 13.01 2.77
C THR A 39 16.07 12.52 2.77
N GLN A 40 16.63 12.12 3.92
CA GLN A 40 17.99 11.59 4.02
C GLN A 40 18.14 10.22 3.33
N GLU A 41 17.19 9.31 3.51
CA GLU A 41 17.18 7.98 2.86
C GLU A 41 17.12 8.10 1.33
N ARG A 42 16.32 9.05 0.84
CA ARG A 42 16.07 9.27 -0.60
C ARG A 42 17.08 10.21 -1.27
N ALA A 43 17.81 11.03 -0.51
CA ALA A 43 18.78 12.01 -1.02
C ALA A 43 19.93 11.39 -1.84
N LEU A 44 20.11 10.08 -1.81
CA LEU A 44 21.04 9.35 -2.68
C LEU A 44 20.54 9.20 -4.14
N GLN A 45 19.23 9.32 -4.39
CA GLN A 45 18.64 9.18 -5.72
C GLN A 45 18.09 10.50 -6.30
N ASP A 46 17.65 11.43 -5.45
CA ASP A 46 17.12 12.73 -5.89
C ASP A 46 17.44 13.79 -4.83
N ARG A 47 18.39 14.69 -5.14
CA ARG A 47 18.83 15.69 -4.16
C ARG A 47 17.74 16.76 -3.96
N ARG A 48 17.10 16.72 -2.79
CA ARG A 48 16.31 17.83 -2.21
C ARG A 48 15.09 18.24 -3.03
N THR A 49 14.42 17.29 -3.68
CA THR A 49 13.07 17.52 -4.23
C THR A 49 12.18 18.05 -3.11
N PRO A 50 11.71 19.30 -3.18
CA PRO A 50 10.86 19.87 -2.13
C PRO A 50 9.58 19.06 -1.98
N TRP A 51 9.08 18.91 -0.75
CA TRP A 51 7.86 18.14 -0.50
C TRP A 51 6.68 18.63 -1.34
N HIS A 52 6.49 19.94 -1.49
CA HIS A 52 5.38 20.54 -2.24
C HIS A 52 5.25 20.13 -3.73
N ILE A 53 6.29 19.54 -4.34
CA ILE A 53 6.21 19.02 -5.72
C ILE A 53 6.06 17.50 -5.79
N ILE A 54 6.13 16.81 -4.66
CA ILE A 54 5.99 15.35 -4.59
C ILE A 54 4.50 15.00 -4.63
N PRO A 55 4.02 14.17 -5.57
CA PRO A 55 2.60 13.80 -5.62
C PRO A 55 2.13 13.08 -4.34
N SER A 56 0.88 13.27 -3.92
CA SER A 56 0.29 12.63 -2.71
C SER A 56 0.54 11.12 -2.67
N LYS A 57 0.38 10.42 -3.81
CA LYS A 57 0.69 8.99 -3.90
C LYS A 57 2.13 8.64 -3.53
N LYS A 58 3.10 9.46 -3.94
CA LYS A 58 4.52 9.26 -3.58
C LYS A 58 4.77 9.54 -2.11
N ILE A 59 4.07 10.52 -1.53
CA ILE A 59 4.13 10.77 -0.08
C ILE A 59 3.58 9.56 0.69
N ILE A 60 2.44 9.01 0.28
CA ILE A 60 1.84 7.81 0.90
C ILE A 60 2.79 6.60 0.81
N ASP A 61 3.39 6.34 -0.35
CA ASP A 61 4.41 5.29 -0.50
C ASP A 61 5.62 5.56 0.42
N TRP A 62 6.21 6.75 0.38
CA TRP A 62 7.50 6.97 1.03
C TRP A 62 7.39 7.13 2.55
N VAL A 63 6.42 7.92 2.99
CA VAL A 63 6.24 8.29 4.39
C VAL A 63 5.45 7.21 5.12
N TYR A 64 4.30 6.82 4.56
CA TYR A 64 3.34 5.90 5.18
C TYR A 64 3.58 4.43 4.82
N ARG A 65 4.42 4.15 3.82
CA ARG A 65 4.77 2.79 3.36
C ARG A 65 3.55 2.01 2.86
N LEU A 66 2.62 2.70 2.22
CA LEU A 66 1.46 2.11 1.56
C LEU A 66 1.55 2.33 0.06
N ASP A 67 1.43 1.27 -0.73
CA ASP A 67 1.42 1.32 -2.18
C ASP A 67 0.03 1.66 -2.74
N TYR A 68 -1.02 1.36 -1.96
CA TYR A 68 -2.40 1.45 -2.38
C TYR A 68 -3.33 1.58 -1.18
N ILE A 69 -4.38 2.38 -1.34
CA ILE A 69 -5.45 2.56 -0.35
C ILE A 69 -6.79 2.41 -1.07
N CYS A 70 -7.72 1.62 -0.55
CA CYS A 70 -9.09 1.54 -1.04
C CYS A 70 -10.11 1.53 0.09
N ALA A 71 -11.39 1.71 -0.26
CA ALA A 71 -12.51 1.53 0.65
C ALA A 71 -13.30 0.25 0.28
N LEU A 72 -13.82 -0.45 1.29
CA LEU A 72 -14.68 -1.62 1.11
C LEU A 72 -16.03 -1.26 0.50
N ASP A 73 -16.60 -0.17 1.00
CA ASP A 73 -17.92 0.33 0.64
C ASP A 73 -17.95 1.86 0.81
N SER A 74 -19.09 2.47 0.48
CA SER A 74 -19.34 3.89 0.73
C SER A 74 -19.36 4.26 2.23
N ASN A 75 -19.31 3.27 3.14
CA ASN A 75 -19.36 3.47 4.59
C ASN A 75 -17.98 3.65 5.23
N SER A 76 -16.95 3.95 4.42
CA SER A 76 -15.68 4.56 4.86
C SER A 76 -14.65 3.65 5.53
N ILE A 77 -14.82 2.33 5.54
CA ILE A 77 -13.75 1.43 6.00
C ILE A 77 -12.67 1.38 4.93
N THR A 78 -11.51 1.96 5.25
CA THR A 78 -10.38 2.02 4.32
C THR A 78 -9.28 1.02 4.70
N PHE A 79 -8.69 0.41 3.67
CA PHE A 79 -7.62 -0.56 3.77
C PHE A 79 -6.37 -0.06 3.06
N GLY A 80 -5.21 -0.27 3.68
CA GLY A 80 -3.91 0.00 3.08
C GLY A 80 -3.23 -1.29 2.65
N PHE A 81 -2.41 -1.21 1.61
CA PHE A 81 -1.63 -2.35 1.12
C PHE A 81 -0.18 -1.94 0.89
N ASP A 82 0.75 -2.80 1.31
CA ASP A 82 2.18 -2.70 1.00
C ASP A 82 2.60 -3.97 0.24
N ALA A 83 2.80 -3.85 -1.07
CA ALA A 83 3.10 -4.97 -1.94
C ALA A 83 4.61 -5.23 -2.02
N THR A 84 4.98 -6.48 -2.27
CA THR A 84 6.36 -6.84 -2.55
C THR A 84 6.43 -8.10 -3.39
N GLU A 85 7.42 -8.21 -4.27
CA GLU A 85 7.73 -9.45 -5.00
C GLU A 85 8.85 -10.25 -4.31
N ILE A 86 9.30 -9.79 -3.14
CA ILE A 86 10.50 -10.28 -2.46
C ILE A 86 10.07 -10.96 -1.15
N PRO A 87 10.02 -12.31 -1.10
CA PRO A 87 9.48 -13.05 0.05
C PRO A 87 10.15 -12.71 1.38
N GLU A 88 11.47 -12.53 1.39
CA GLU A 88 12.24 -12.22 2.59
C GLU A 88 11.94 -10.82 3.17
N ARG A 89 11.32 -9.92 2.39
CA ARG A 89 10.93 -8.58 2.86
C ARG A 89 9.57 -8.53 3.54
N VAL A 90 8.78 -9.59 3.47
CA VAL A 90 7.41 -9.59 4.03
C VAL A 90 7.44 -9.33 5.54
N ALA A 91 8.28 -10.05 6.27
CA ALA A 91 8.36 -9.92 7.73
C ALA A 91 8.86 -8.54 8.16
N SER A 92 9.87 -7.98 7.47
CA SER A 92 10.38 -6.64 7.77
C SER A 92 9.36 -5.56 7.44
N LYS A 93 8.65 -5.66 6.31
CA LYS A 93 7.54 -4.76 5.96
C LYS A 93 6.42 -4.78 7.00
N GLN A 94 6.01 -5.96 7.45
CA GLN A 94 5.01 -6.07 8.53
C GLN A 94 5.49 -5.38 9.81
N GLN A 95 6.75 -5.57 10.19
CA GLN A 95 7.31 -4.93 11.37
C GLN A 95 7.37 -3.40 11.20
N THR A 96 7.76 -2.91 10.03
CA THR A 96 7.73 -1.48 9.72
C THR A 96 6.31 -0.93 9.83
N LEU A 97 5.30 -1.58 9.23
CA LEU A 97 3.91 -1.12 9.30
C LEU A 97 3.32 -1.14 10.72
N LYS A 98 3.79 -2.04 11.59
CA LYS A 98 3.45 -2.00 13.02
C LYS A 98 3.98 -0.72 13.68
N THR A 99 5.21 -0.31 13.37
CA THR A 99 5.79 0.93 13.90
C THR A 99 5.14 2.18 13.32
N LEU A 100 4.68 2.12 12.06
CA LEU A 100 3.98 3.22 11.38
C LEU A 100 2.48 3.25 11.66
N ARG A 101 1.98 2.43 12.59
CA ARG A 101 0.55 2.35 12.92
C ARG A 101 -0.12 3.69 13.17
N PRO A 102 0.43 4.57 14.03
CA PRO A 102 -0.18 5.88 14.26
C PRO A 102 -0.34 6.74 13.00
N LEU A 103 0.57 6.58 12.03
CA LEU A 103 0.56 7.34 10.79
C LEU A 103 -0.55 6.88 9.85
N TRP A 104 -0.60 5.60 9.47
CA TRP A 104 -1.63 5.19 8.53
C TRP A 104 -3.03 5.27 9.16
N GLN A 105 -3.17 5.08 10.48
CA GLN A 105 -4.44 5.31 11.16
C GLN A 105 -4.92 6.76 11.12
N SER A 106 -4.01 7.75 11.10
CA SER A 106 -4.40 9.16 10.99
C SER A 106 -4.95 9.52 9.61
N LEU A 107 -4.68 8.70 8.59
CA LEU A 107 -5.31 8.78 7.26
C LEU A 107 -6.70 8.14 7.20
N GLY A 108 -7.20 7.61 8.33
CA GLY A 108 -8.43 6.84 8.39
C GLY A 108 -8.27 5.37 7.97
N VAL A 109 -7.06 4.93 7.61
CA VAL A 109 -6.80 3.53 7.25
C VAL A 109 -7.02 2.65 8.47
N CYS A 110 -7.97 1.72 8.35
CA CYS A 110 -8.40 0.87 9.44
C CYS A 110 -7.48 -0.35 9.60
N LYS A 111 -7.11 -0.98 8.48
CA LYS A 111 -6.26 -2.17 8.45
C LYS A 111 -5.29 -2.14 7.28
N VAL A 112 -4.17 -2.81 7.43
CA VAL A 112 -3.12 -2.88 6.39
C VAL A 112 -2.75 -4.33 6.09
N ALA A 113 -2.54 -4.65 4.81
CA ALA A 113 -1.97 -5.93 4.40
C ALA A 113 -0.60 -5.76 3.75
N VAL A 114 0.34 -6.64 4.10
CA VAL A 114 1.53 -6.87 3.29
C VAL A 114 1.21 -7.97 2.29
N VAL A 115 1.33 -7.65 1.00
CA VAL A 115 0.95 -8.53 -0.10
C VAL A 115 2.20 -9.00 -0.82
N LEU A 116 2.51 -10.30 -0.75
CA LEU A 116 3.55 -10.90 -1.59
C LEU A 116 2.95 -11.21 -2.96
N LEU A 117 3.46 -10.57 -4.02
CA LEU A 117 3.09 -10.84 -5.41
C LEU A 117 4.06 -11.87 -5.98
N ILE A 118 3.57 -13.02 -6.41
CA ILE A 118 4.38 -14.07 -7.05
C ILE A 118 3.98 -14.15 -8.53
N PRO A 119 4.84 -13.71 -9.46
CA PRO A 119 4.55 -13.81 -10.89
C PRO A 119 4.66 -15.27 -11.37
N PRO A 120 4.02 -15.61 -12.51
CA PRO A 120 3.97 -16.98 -13.00
C PRO A 120 5.36 -17.39 -13.49
N SER A 121 5.77 -18.61 -13.14
CA SER A 121 7.13 -19.13 -13.39
C SER A 121 7.49 -19.31 -14.87
N SER A 122 6.53 -19.10 -15.78
CA SER A 122 6.63 -19.48 -17.20
C SER A 122 6.02 -18.49 -18.20
N SER A 123 5.67 -17.25 -17.81
CA SER A 123 5.19 -16.27 -18.78
C SER A 123 6.35 -15.60 -19.55
N PRO A 124 6.35 -15.59 -20.89
CA PRO A 124 7.32 -14.85 -21.70
C PRO A 124 7.18 -13.32 -21.58
N ASP A 125 6.07 -12.84 -20.99
CA ASP A 125 5.90 -11.45 -20.59
C ASP A 125 5.34 -11.39 -19.15
N PRO A 126 6.16 -11.00 -18.14
CA PRO A 126 5.72 -10.90 -16.75
C PRO A 126 4.70 -9.77 -16.52
N HIS A 127 4.43 -8.93 -17.53
CA HIS A 127 3.45 -7.85 -17.46
C HIS A 127 2.12 -8.19 -18.14
N SER A 128 2.03 -9.31 -18.86
CA SER A 128 0.80 -9.74 -19.55
C SER A 128 0.14 -10.90 -18.80
N LEU A 129 -0.82 -10.59 -17.94
CA LEU A 129 -1.69 -11.58 -17.29
C LEU A 129 -2.68 -12.14 -18.30
N SER A 130 -2.83 -13.47 -18.37
CA SER A 130 -3.95 -14.08 -19.08
C SER A 130 -5.28 -13.75 -18.35
N TYR A 131 -6.40 -13.81 -19.07
CA TYR A 131 -7.73 -13.55 -18.47
C TYR A 131 -8.02 -14.45 -17.27
N VAL A 132 -7.68 -15.75 -17.36
CA VAL A 132 -7.88 -16.72 -16.25
C VAL A 132 -7.07 -16.35 -15.01
N GLN A 133 -5.84 -15.85 -15.19
CA GLN A 133 -5.01 -15.38 -14.07
C GLN A 133 -5.55 -14.09 -13.45
N ARG A 134 -6.15 -13.21 -14.26
CA ARG A 134 -6.81 -12.00 -13.74
C ARG A 134 -8.02 -12.35 -12.88
N ASP A 135 -8.90 -13.23 -13.35
CA ASP A 135 -10.10 -13.61 -12.60
C ASP A 135 -9.74 -14.26 -11.26
N HIS A 136 -8.72 -15.14 -11.26
CA HIS A 136 -8.23 -15.73 -10.01
C HIS A 136 -7.70 -14.69 -9.03
N LEU A 137 -6.95 -13.69 -9.51
CA LEU A 137 -6.44 -12.62 -8.67
C LEU A 137 -7.52 -11.70 -8.12
N VAL A 138 -8.59 -11.52 -8.89
CA VAL A 138 -9.77 -10.77 -8.43
C VAL A 138 -10.43 -11.50 -7.26
N GLU A 139 -10.59 -12.81 -7.36
CA GLU A 139 -11.12 -13.64 -6.28
C GLU A 139 -10.21 -13.60 -5.03
N GLU A 140 -8.90 -13.80 -5.20
CA GLU A 140 -7.95 -13.75 -4.07
C GLU A 140 -7.93 -12.38 -3.37
N LEU A 141 -8.00 -11.27 -4.14
CA LEU A 141 -8.04 -9.93 -3.55
C LEU A 141 -9.37 -9.67 -2.82
N TYR A 142 -10.49 -10.15 -3.35
CA TYR A 142 -11.79 -10.07 -2.68
C TYR A 142 -11.78 -10.87 -1.36
N GLU A 143 -11.24 -12.08 -1.38
CA GLU A 143 -11.08 -12.91 -0.18
C GLU A 143 -10.16 -12.26 0.86
N LEU A 144 -9.04 -11.66 0.43
CA LEU A 144 -8.15 -10.91 1.30
C LEU A 144 -8.90 -9.76 1.98
N ILE A 145 -9.60 -8.92 1.20
CA ILE A 145 -10.32 -7.76 1.73
C ILE A 145 -11.41 -8.18 2.72
N THR A 146 -12.15 -9.25 2.43
CA THR A 146 -13.17 -9.82 3.32
C THR A 146 -12.53 -10.34 4.61
N THR A 147 -11.45 -11.10 4.50
CA THR A 147 -10.68 -11.63 5.64
C THR A 147 -10.10 -10.50 6.48
N MET A 148 -9.61 -9.43 5.85
CA MET A 148 -9.17 -8.23 6.52
C MET A 148 -10.32 -7.61 7.29
N HIS A 149 -11.48 -7.41 6.68
CA HIS A 149 -12.64 -6.81 7.32
C HIS A 149 -13.06 -7.56 8.59
N GLU A 150 -13.11 -8.89 8.55
CA GLU A 150 -13.57 -9.73 9.65
C GLU A 150 -12.53 -9.96 10.75
N ALA A 151 -11.24 -9.89 10.44
CA ALA A 151 -10.19 -10.20 11.40
C ALA A 151 -10.06 -9.16 12.53
N SER A 152 -9.69 -9.62 13.72
CA SER A 152 -9.32 -8.74 14.83
C SER A 152 -7.95 -8.08 14.66
N ALA A 153 -7.09 -8.64 13.80
CA ALA A 153 -5.74 -8.13 13.57
C ALA A 153 -5.75 -6.95 12.60
N ASP A 154 -5.05 -5.87 12.98
CA ASP A 154 -4.94 -4.66 12.16
C ASP A 154 -3.94 -4.80 11.01
N ILE A 155 -3.01 -5.77 11.11
CA ILE A 155 -2.01 -6.04 10.08
C ILE A 155 -2.04 -7.52 9.69
N GLN A 156 -2.20 -7.77 8.39
CA GLN A 156 -2.21 -9.11 7.81
C GLN A 156 -1.05 -9.33 6.84
N ARG A 157 -0.68 -10.60 6.66
CA ARG A 157 0.16 -11.04 5.54
C ARG A 157 -0.74 -11.81 4.59
N HIS A 158 -0.60 -11.53 3.31
CA HIS A 158 -1.24 -12.31 2.26
C HIS A 158 -0.26 -12.61 1.14
N ILE A 159 -0.47 -13.72 0.46
CA ILE A 159 0.28 -14.11 -0.73
C ILE A 159 -0.72 -14.10 -1.86
N LEU A 160 -0.47 -13.31 -2.89
CA LEU A 160 -1.18 -13.39 -4.17
C LEU A 160 -0.23 -14.08 -5.15
N ALA A 161 -0.62 -15.26 -5.61
CA ALA A 161 0.20 -16.06 -6.52
C ALA A 161 -0.59 -16.36 -7.79
N TRP A 162 0.02 -16.19 -8.96
CA TRP A 162 -0.68 -16.35 -10.24
C TRP A 162 0.21 -16.79 -11.39
#